data_AF-A0A6N2E083-F1
#
_entry.id   AF-A0A6N2E083-F1
#
_cell.length_a   1.000
_cell.length_b   1.000
_cell.length_c   1.000
_cell.angle_alpha   90.00
_cell.angle_beta   90.00
_cell.angle_gamma   90.00
#
_symmetry.space_group_name_H-M   'P 1'
#
loop_
_entity.id
_entity.type
_entity.pdbx_description
1 polymer ?
#
loop_
_entity_poly.entity_id
_entity_poly.type
_entity_poly.pdbx_seq_one_letter_code
_entity_poly.pdbx_strand_id
1 'polypeptide(L)' 'MSQTNITPDHRSAFEALTSGEFSNFALFSCFADGQPAAAICAVNEQAGEYLIRPLFVSVTDTMRLTDHDGREAGR' A
#
# COMPACT_ATOMS: atom_id res chain seq x y z
N MET A 1 20.48 -15.01 2.47
CA MET A 1 19.54 -14.73 1.37
C MET A 1 18.85 -13.43 1.70
N SER A 2 18.79 -12.48 0.76
CA SER A 2 18.06 -11.21 0.98
C SER A 2 16.57 -11.54 1.00
N GLN A 3 15.93 -11.41 2.16
CA GLN A 3 14.47 -11.55 2.27
C GLN A 3 13.84 -10.21 1.84
N THR A 4 12.88 -10.26 0.92
CA THR A 4 12.11 -9.08 0.50
C THR A 4 10.66 -9.25 0.90
N ASN A 5 10.05 -8.17 1.38
CA ASN A 5 8.61 -8.08 1.64
C ASN A 5 7.83 -7.65 0.36
N ILE A 6 8.51 -7.45 -0.77
CA ILE A 6 7.90 -7.10 -2.05
C ILE A 6 7.31 -8.35 -2.69
N THR A 7 5.98 -8.43 -2.75
CA THR A 7 5.24 -9.50 -3.42
C THR A 7 5.02 -9.15 -4.90
N PRO A 8 4.64 -10.13 -5.74
CA PRO A 8 4.22 -9.86 -7.13
C PRO A 8 3.09 -8.82 -7.22
N ASP A 9 2.16 -8.82 -6.27
CA ASP A 9 1.07 -7.83 -6.20
C ASP A 9 1.58 -6.41 -5.94
N HIS A 10 2.56 -6.24 -5.04
CA HIS A 10 3.19 -4.94 -4.81
C HIS A 10 3.82 -4.38 -6.09
N ARG A 11 4.49 -5.25 -6.87
CA ARG A 11 5.11 -4.86 -8.14
C ARG A 11 4.06 -4.45 -9.18
N SER A 12 3.04 -5.26 -9.38
CA SER A 12 1.95 -4.98 -10.33
C SER A 12 1.25 -3.65 -10.00
N ALA A 13 0.97 -3.40 -8.72
CA ALA A 13 0.35 -2.16 -8.28
C ALA A 13 1.26 -0.93 -8.47
N PHE A 14 2.57 -1.07 -8.19
CA PHE A 14 3.54 -0.01 -8.44
C PHE A 14 3.68 0.33 -9.93
N GLU A 15 3.73 -0.69 -10.79
CA GLU A 15 3.73 -0.53 -12.24
C GLU A 15 2.46 0.19 -12.70
N ALA A 16 1.29 -0.20 -12.18
CA ALA A 16 0.03 0.44 -12.52
C ALA A 16 -0.04 1.92 -12.07
N LEU A 17 0.53 2.26 -10.91
CA LEU A 17 0.63 3.65 -10.44
C LEU A 17 1.57 4.49 -11.29
N THR A 18 2.66 3.91 -11.78
CA THR A 18 3.73 4.65 -12.49
C THR A 18 3.55 4.69 -14.00
N SER A 19 2.80 3.75 -14.58
CA SER A 19 2.53 3.75 -16.02
C SER A 19 1.52 4.81 -16.46
N GLY A 20 0.66 5.27 -15.55
CA GLY A 20 -0.42 6.20 -15.86
C GLY A 20 -1.57 5.58 -16.67
N GLU A 21 -1.51 4.29 -16.99
CA GLU A 21 -2.52 3.58 -17.79
C GLU A 21 -3.73 3.15 -16.96
N PHE A 22 -3.65 3.24 -15.64
CA PHE A 22 -4.65 2.71 -14.72
C PHE A 22 -5.34 3.85 -13.95
N SER A 23 -6.66 3.97 -14.14
CA SER A 23 -7.50 5.02 -13.51
C SER A 23 -8.23 4.54 -12.24
N ASN A 24 -7.97 3.31 -11.80
CA ASN A 24 -8.75 2.63 -10.77
C ASN A 24 -8.15 2.79 -9.36
N PHE A 25 -7.41 3.87 -9.13
CA PHE A 25 -6.86 4.19 -7.82
C PHE A 25 -7.71 5.21 -7.09
N ALA A 26 -7.80 5.06 -5.78
CA ALA A 26 -8.53 5.98 -4.91
C ALA A 26 -7.81 6.17 -3.58
N LEU A 27 -7.94 7.37 -3.02
CA LEU A 27 -7.48 7.69 -1.67
C LEU A 27 -8.60 7.39 -0.66
N PHE A 28 -8.29 6.53 0.31
CA PHE A 28 -9.22 6.09 1.34
C PHE A 28 -8.80 6.63 2.70
N SER A 29 -9.72 7.27 3.42
CA SER A 29 -9.59 7.47 4.86
C SER A 29 -9.86 6.13 5.55
N CYS A 30 -8.97 5.69 6.43
CA CYS A 30 -9.08 4.39 7.09
C CYS A 30 -8.47 4.40 8.49
N PHE A 31 -8.40 3.21 9.09
CA PHE A 31 -7.70 2.99 10.35
C PHE A 31 -6.73 1.82 10.17
N ALA A 32 -5.49 1.98 10.59
CA ALA A 32 -4.48 0.93 10.65
C ALA A 32 -4.16 0.66 12.12
N ASP A 33 -4.34 -0.58 12.57
CA ASP A 33 -4.19 -0.98 13.97
C ASP A 33 -4.98 -0.10 14.96
N GLY A 34 -6.17 0.34 14.53
CA GLY A 34 -7.05 1.20 15.32
C GLY A 34 -6.65 2.69 15.35
N GLN A 35 -5.54 3.06 14.70
CA GLN A 35 -5.10 4.45 14.57
C GLN A 35 -5.59 5.06 13.25
N PRO A 36 -6.02 6.34 13.22
CA PRO A 36 -6.38 7.02 11.98
C PRO A 36 -5.25 6.98 10.96
N ALA A 37 -5.58 6.66 9.71
CA ALA A 37 -4.64 6.60 8.60
C ALA A 37 -5.33 6.98 7.29
N ALA A 38 -4.54 7.10 6.22
CA ALA A 38 -5.01 7.13 4.85
C ALA A 38 -4.30 6.06 4.04
N ALA A 39 -4.99 5.48 3.06
CA ALA A 39 -4.42 4.49 2.16
C ALA A 39 -4.67 4.86 0.69
N ILE A 40 -3.66 4.65 -0.15
CA ILE A 40 -3.86 4.59 -1.60
C ILE A 40 -4.27 3.17 -1.92
N CYS A 41 -5.44 3.00 -2.50
CA CYS A 41 -6.02 1.69 -2.81
C CYS A 41 -6.17 1.52 -4.32
N ALA A 42 -5.89 0.31 -4.81
CA ALA A 42 -6.44 -0.14 -6.08
C ALA A 42 -7.87 -0.64 -5.85
N VAL A 43 -8.81 -0.12 -6.64
CA VAL A 43 -10.21 -0.54 -6.64
C VAL A 43 -10.45 -1.34 -7.92
N ASN A 44 -10.74 -2.62 -7.80
CA ASN A 44 -11.03 -3.46 -8.96
C ASN A 44 -12.45 -3.97 -8.86
N GLU A 45 -13.20 -3.92 -9.97
CA GLU A 45 -14.47 -4.63 -10.06
C GLU A 45 -14.21 -6.07 -10.53
N GLN A 46 -14.70 -7.05 -9.79
CA GLN A 46 -14.59 -8.45 -10.15
C GLN A 46 -15.93 -9.14 -9.87
N ALA A 47 -16.54 -9.70 -10.92
CA ALA A 47 -17.82 -10.41 -10.83
C ALA A 47 -18.96 -9.61 -10.16
N GLY A 48 -18.97 -8.27 -10.32
CA GLY A 48 -19.97 -7.38 -9.72
C GLY A 48 -19.67 -6.94 -8.29
N GLU A 49 -18.53 -7.34 -7.72
CA GLU A 49 -18.05 -6.88 -6.42
C GLU A 49 -16.83 -5.96 -6.57
N TYR A 50 -16.72 -4.95 -5.70
CA TYR A 50 -15.53 -4.09 -5.64
C TYR A 50 -14.52 -4.65 -4.65
N LEU A 51 -13.37 -5.06 -5.15
CA LEU A 51 -12.20 -5.41 -4.37
C LEU A 51 -11.34 -4.17 -4.14
N ILE A 52 -11.26 -3.73 -2.88
CA ILE A 52 -10.42 -2.60 -2.46
C ILE A 52 -9.14 -3.17 -1.85
N ARG A 53 -8.00 -2.91 -2.48
CA ARG A 53 -6.69 -3.39 -2.02
C ARG A 53 -5.80 -2.21 -1.60
N PRO A 54 -5.49 -2.05 -0.30
CA PRO A 54 -4.54 -1.05 0.16
C PRO A 54 -3.14 -1.35 -0.40
N LEU A 55 -2.46 -0.31 -0.90
CA LEU A 55 -1.12 -0.42 -1.51
C LEU A 55 -0.06 0.29 -0.69
N PHE A 56 -0.41 1.49 -0.22
CA PHE A 56 0.39 2.30 0.70
C PHE A 56 -0.52 2.76 1.80
N VAL A 57 -0.05 2.65 3.05
CA VAL A 57 -0.71 3.23 4.22
C VAL A 57 0.20 4.36 4.70
N SER A 58 -0.37 5.55 4.91
CA SER A 58 0.35 6.65 5.55
C SER A 58 0.91 6.17 6.89
N VAL A 59 2.18 6.44 7.17
CA VAL A 59 2.74 6.24 8.51
C VAL A 59 1.88 6.99 9.53
N THR A 60 1.40 6.27 10.55
CA THR A 60 0.76 6.87 11.71
C THR A 60 1.84 7.38 12.67
N ASP A 61 1.49 8.25 13.62
CA ASP A 61 2.44 8.85 14.58
C ASP A 61 3.19 7.81 15.43
N THR A 62 2.65 6.58 15.52
CA THR A 62 3.23 5.46 16.26
C THR A 62 3.88 4.40 15.37
N MET A 63 3.75 4.49 14.04
CA MET A 63 4.28 3.50 13.12
C MET A 63 5.80 3.65 13.01
N ARG A 64 6.54 2.57 13.29
CA ARG A 64 7.98 2.49 13.07
C ARG A 64 8.27 1.65 11.84
N LEU A 65 8.78 2.29 10.79
CA LEU A 65 9.15 1.61 9.56
C LEU A 65 10.63 1.22 9.63
N THR A 66 10.97 -0.04 9.41
CA THR A 66 12.37 -0.51 9.38
C THR A 66 12.66 -1.26 8.08
N ASP A 67 13.88 -1.16 7.59
CA ASP A 67 14.36 -2.03 6.51
C ASP A 67 14.60 -3.47 7.01
N HIS A 68 15.03 -4.36 6.10
CA HIS A 68 15.30 -5.76 6.40
C HIS A 68 16.52 -5.97 7.33
N ASP A 69 17.35 -4.94 7.51
CA ASP A 69 18.46 -4.91 8.46
C ASP A 69 18.03 -4.32 9.81
N GLY A 70 16.74 -4.01 9.99
CA GLY A 70 16.20 -3.37 11.20
C GLY A 70 16.56 -1.89 11.32
N ARG A 71 17.13 -1.27 10.27
CA ARG A 71 17.41 0.17 10.26
C ARG A 71 16.10 0.91 10.07
N GLU A 72 15.79 1.79 11.01
CA GLU A 72 14.60 2.62 10.92
C GLU A 72 14.69 3.53 9.69
N ALA A 73 13.64 3.48 8.86
CA ALA A 73 13.52 4.29 7.68
C ALA A 73 13.18 5.72 8.08
N GLY A 74 14.20 6.59 8.05
CA GLY A 74 14.05 8.05 8.03
C GLY A 74 13.47 8.70 9.30
N ARG A 75 14.22 9.67 9.81
CA ARG A 75 13.64 11.00 10.03
C ARG A 75 13.84 11.81 8.77
#